data_AF-A0A1I1LD95-F1
#
_entry.id   AF-A0A1I1LD95-F1
#
_cell.length_a   1.000
_cell.length_b   1.000
_cell.length_c   1.000
_cell.angle_alpha   90.00
_cell.angle_beta   90.00
_cell.angle_gamma   90.00
#
_symmetry.space_group_name_H-M   'P 1'
#
loop_
_entity.id
_entity.type
_entity.pdbx_description
1 polymer ?
#
loop_
_entity_poly.entity_id
_entity_poly.type
_entity_poly.pdbx_seq_one_letter_code
_entity_poly.pdbx_strand_id
1 'polypeptide(L)'
;MTHLRTLASTLAGLVLACSSWSAHAAAAVAVAGNGKSFTATEYDDLERAKAAALHGCQKMGTDCTLTVWTPDAGAIALATGTDGNVQSIRKQPGEARDAALKDCRKRYKGCSFTALYWEPGGRWAAWAVATTAAGELVHEHFAHAFQSEAGARQEALSACTAAVKDRPGVSCKVDTHWGKLTHAVARSPSYTAVHVSARRQETEAAVMQACRASSKPGDHCKLESVTDNQGALAVPAAFDKVVAQSALAKEKALAARRKPPAPSAQQQVLSCTNRCVNGSCTRSFPNGRTERWQAPRVFDPLKNDWVWATSSCGG
;
A
#
# COMPACT_ATOMS: atom_id res chain seq x y z
N MET A 1 40.99 4.86 59.18
CA MET A 1 39.70 5.45 59.59
C MET A 1 39.21 6.32 58.44
N THR A 2 37.95 6.09 58.07
CA THR A 2 37.01 6.98 57.37
C THR A 2 37.30 7.44 55.93
N HIS A 3 36.57 6.76 55.04
CA HIS A 3 36.13 7.14 53.70
C HIS A 3 35.61 8.58 53.57
N LEU A 4 35.77 9.16 52.38
CA LEU A 4 34.67 9.84 51.69
C LEU A 4 34.92 9.86 50.17
N ARG A 5 34.18 8.99 49.47
CA ARG A 5 34.01 8.99 48.01
C ARG A 5 32.99 10.07 47.66
N THR A 6 33.37 11.00 46.82
CA THR A 6 32.43 11.98 46.23
C THR A 6 31.84 11.36 44.96
N LEU A 7 30.58 10.92 45.08
CA LEU A 7 29.71 10.57 43.95
C LEU A 7 29.37 11.84 43.19
N ALA A 8 29.92 12.03 42.00
CA ALA A 8 29.47 13.05 41.06
C ALA A 8 28.40 12.44 40.14
N SER A 9 27.17 12.48 40.61
CA SER A 9 25.97 12.30 39.81
C SER A 9 25.84 13.46 38.83
N THR A 10 25.92 13.20 37.53
CA THR A 10 25.43 14.13 36.50
C THR A 10 24.41 13.43 35.63
N LEU A 11 23.15 13.63 36.02
CA LEU A 11 22.00 13.57 35.13
C LEU A 11 22.21 14.60 34.01
N ALA A 12 22.39 14.14 32.79
CA ALA A 12 22.18 14.94 31.59
C ALA A 12 20.95 14.35 30.89
N GLY A 13 19.81 15.00 31.11
CA GLY A 13 18.56 14.69 30.44
C GLY A 13 18.69 14.93 28.94
N LEU A 14 18.39 13.91 28.16
CA LEU A 14 18.04 14.08 26.76
C LEU A 14 16.52 14.19 26.68
N VAL A 15 16.05 15.39 26.35
CA VAL A 15 14.71 15.64 25.83
C VAL A 15 14.62 14.94 24.47
N LEU A 16 14.09 13.72 24.45
CA LEU A 16 13.58 13.12 23.22
C LEU A 16 12.18 13.69 23.00
N ALA A 17 12.12 14.69 22.13
CA ALA A 17 10.87 15.17 21.56
C ALA A 17 10.06 13.98 21.05
N CYS A 18 8.78 13.94 21.43
CA CYS A 18 7.79 13.00 20.93
C CYS A 18 7.52 13.23 19.44
N SER A 19 8.45 12.84 18.57
CA SER A 19 8.11 12.44 17.21
C SER A 19 7.75 10.96 17.26
N SER A 20 6.49 10.67 17.59
CA SER A 20 5.90 9.34 17.43
C SER A 20 5.78 9.04 15.93
N TRP A 21 6.93 8.79 15.29
CA TRP A 21 7.03 8.15 13.99
C TRP A 21 6.74 6.67 14.17
N SER A 22 5.49 6.34 14.46
CA SER A 22 4.98 4.98 14.38
C SER A 22 4.72 4.65 12.92
N ALA A 23 5.76 4.67 12.09
CA ALA A 23 5.70 4.07 10.77
C ALA A 23 5.71 2.56 11.02
N HIS A 24 4.54 1.94 11.03
CA HIS A 24 4.35 0.52 11.34
C HIS A 24 3.51 -0.03 10.20
N ALA A 25 3.90 -1.12 9.54
CA ALA A 25 3.35 -1.41 8.22
C ALA A 25 2.92 -2.85 8.03
N ALA A 26 1.83 -3.18 8.69
CA ALA A 26 0.90 -4.18 8.25
C ALA A 26 -0.40 -3.51 7.80
N ALA A 27 -0.99 -4.08 6.75
CA ALA A 27 -2.31 -3.68 6.31
C ALA A 27 -3.19 -4.89 6.02
N ALA A 28 -4.49 -4.67 6.20
CA ALA A 28 -5.51 -5.62 5.89
C ALA A 28 -6.74 -4.92 5.29
N VAL A 29 -7.44 -5.64 4.42
CA VAL A 29 -8.66 -5.19 3.78
C VAL A 29 -9.78 -6.17 4.09
N ALA A 30 -10.89 -5.66 4.60
CA ALA A 30 -12.12 -6.40 4.76
C ALA A 30 -13.22 -5.85 3.84
N VAL A 31 -14.05 -6.74 3.32
CA VAL A 31 -15.16 -6.43 2.41
C VAL A 31 -16.46 -6.98 3.00
N ALA A 32 -17.48 -6.14 3.07
CA ALA A 32 -18.83 -6.50 3.51
C ALA A 32 -19.61 -7.15 2.35
N GLY A 33 -20.67 -7.89 2.68
CA GLY A 33 -21.54 -8.53 1.68
C GLY A 33 -22.17 -7.55 0.67
N ASN A 34 -22.26 -6.27 1.01
CA ASN A 34 -22.74 -5.19 0.14
C ASN A 34 -21.66 -4.55 -0.76
N GLY A 35 -20.44 -5.13 -0.80
CA GLY A 35 -19.33 -4.66 -1.64
C GLY A 35 -18.55 -3.44 -1.11
N LYS A 36 -18.97 -2.86 0.03
CA LYS A 36 -18.18 -1.83 0.71
C LYS A 36 -16.97 -2.48 1.38
N SER A 37 -15.85 -1.75 1.39
CA SER A 37 -14.59 -2.25 1.96
C SER A 37 -13.96 -1.25 2.91
N PHE A 38 -13.29 -1.76 3.94
CA PHE A 38 -12.46 -0.97 4.85
C PHE A 38 -11.01 -1.47 4.74
N THR A 39 -10.06 -0.54 4.63
CA THR A 39 -8.62 -0.82 4.62
C THR A 39 -8.04 -0.30 5.92
N ALA A 40 -7.47 -1.19 6.72
CA ALA A 40 -6.66 -0.85 7.88
C ALA A 40 -5.20 -0.82 7.44
N THR A 41 -4.54 0.31 7.62
CA THR A 41 -3.13 0.57 7.30
C THR A 41 -2.42 1.09 8.55
N GLU A 42 -1.09 1.15 8.53
CA GLU A 42 -0.29 1.78 9.60
C GLU A 42 -0.28 1.00 10.94
N TYR A 43 -0.44 -0.34 10.91
CA TYR A 43 -0.39 -1.18 12.12
C TYR A 43 0.97 -1.86 12.32
N ASP A 44 1.40 -2.06 13.58
CA ASP A 44 2.63 -2.77 14.00
C ASP A 44 2.54 -4.29 13.96
N ASP A 45 1.32 -4.78 13.85
CA ASP A 45 0.99 -6.17 13.98
C ASP A 45 -0.11 -6.51 12.96
N LEU A 46 0.12 -7.58 12.21
CA LEU A 46 -0.80 -8.03 11.18
C LEU A 46 -2.15 -8.45 11.76
N GLU A 47 -2.17 -9.07 12.95
CA GLU A 47 -3.42 -9.49 13.57
C GLU A 47 -4.24 -8.29 14.05
N ARG A 48 -3.60 -7.25 14.57
CA ARG A 48 -4.25 -5.96 14.85
C ARG A 48 -4.78 -5.30 13.57
N ALA A 49 -4.02 -5.31 12.49
CA ALA A 49 -4.47 -4.79 11.20
C ALA A 49 -5.73 -5.52 10.70
N LYS A 50 -5.73 -6.86 10.77
CA LYS A 50 -6.87 -7.71 10.41
C LYS A 50 -8.09 -7.43 11.27
N ALA A 51 -7.92 -7.37 12.59
CA ALA A 51 -8.99 -7.06 13.54
C ALA A 51 -9.58 -5.67 13.28
N ALA A 52 -8.73 -4.67 13.05
CA ALA A 52 -9.15 -3.32 12.69
C ALA A 52 -9.87 -3.26 11.36
N ALA A 53 -9.42 -4.02 10.35
CA ALA A 53 -10.08 -4.10 9.05
C ALA A 53 -11.49 -4.67 9.17
N LEU A 54 -11.65 -5.79 9.89
CA LEU A 54 -12.95 -6.42 10.14
C LEU A 54 -13.88 -5.48 10.92
N HIS A 55 -13.39 -4.88 12.00
CA HIS A 55 -14.17 -3.95 12.82
C HIS A 55 -14.59 -2.70 12.02
N GLY A 56 -13.69 -2.14 11.21
CA GLY A 56 -14.01 -1.02 10.32
C GLY A 56 -15.05 -1.40 9.26
N CYS A 57 -14.93 -2.60 8.68
CA CYS A 57 -15.89 -3.14 7.72
C CYS A 57 -17.29 -3.31 8.33
N GLN A 58 -17.39 -3.80 9.57
CA GLN A 58 -18.67 -4.03 10.25
C GLN A 58 -19.47 -2.73 10.45
N LYS A 59 -18.81 -1.57 10.45
CA LYS A 59 -19.48 -0.25 10.47
C LYS A 59 -20.10 0.14 9.12
N MET A 60 -19.75 -0.58 8.05
CA MET A 60 -20.16 -0.28 6.67
C MET A 60 -21.13 -1.33 6.10
N GLY A 61 -21.23 -2.52 6.70
CA GLY A 61 -22.13 -3.60 6.30
C GLY A 61 -22.01 -4.87 7.14
N THR A 62 -22.76 -5.91 6.77
CA THR A 62 -22.71 -7.25 7.38
C THR A 62 -21.80 -8.20 6.59
N ASP A 63 -21.56 -9.39 7.14
CA ASP A 63 -20.84 -10.48 6.45
C ASP A 63 -19.43 -10.10 6.00
N CYS A 64 -18.74 -9.35 6.86
CA CYS A 64 -17.39 -8.88 6.61
C CYS A 64 -16.38 -10.02 6.55
N THR A 65 -15.66 -10.10 5.43
CA THR A 65 -14.61 -11.08 5.21
C THR A 65 -13.29 -10.37 4.91
N LEU A 66 -12.19 -10.89 5.46
CA LEU A 66 -10.85 -10.48 5.06
C LEU A 66 -10.59 -10.95 3.64
N THR A 67 -10.15 -10.05 2.79
CA THR A 67 -9.94 -10.34 1.36
C THR A 67 -8.46 -10.26 0.98
N VAL A 68 -7.72 -9.33 1.57
CA VAL A 68 -6.29 -9.17 1.31
C VAL A 68 -5.59 -8.65 2.56
N TRP A 69 -4.34 -9.07 2.76
CA TRP A 69 -3.46 -8.54 3.80
C TRP A 69 -2.00 -8.69 3.39
N THR A 70 -1.11 -7.88 3.97
CA THR A 70 0.33 -7.98 3.74
C THR A 70 1.10 -7.88 5.05
N PRO A 71 1.94 -8.88 5.39
CA PRO A 71 2.88 -8.78 6.51
C PRO A 71 4.16 -8.03 6.14
N ASP A 72 4.46 -7.90 4.85
CA ASP A 72 5.67 -7.28 4.34
C ASP A 72 5.33 -6.04 3.50
N ALA A 73 6.37 -5.34 3.07
CA ALA A 73 6.23 -4.17 2.21
C ALA A 73 5.47 -4.47 0.91
N GLY A 74 4.64 -3.54 0.44
CA GLY A 74 3.93 -3.68 -0.82
C GLY A 74 2.98 -2.53 -1.12
N ALA A 75 2.62 -2.42 -2.39
CA ALA A 75 1.59 -1.50 -2.85
C ALA A 75 0.21 -2.15 -2.80
N ILE A 76 -0.74 -1.45 -2.19
CA ILE A 76 -2.15 -1.83 -2.12
C ILE A 76 -2.93 -0.92 -3.05
N ALA A 77 -3.47 -1.50 -4.11
CA ALA A 77 -4.23 -0.80 -5.13
C ALA A 77 -5.72 -1.09 -4.97
N LEU A 78 -6.55 -0.05 -5.06
CA LEU A 78 -8.00 -0.14 -5.02
C LEU A 78 -8.59 0.34 -6.35
N ALA A 79 -9.50 -0.43 -6.91
CA ALA A 79 -10.31 -0.04 -8.06
C ALA A 79 -11.79 -0.20 -7.75
N THR A 80 -12.60 0.76 -8.20
CA THR A 80 -14.04 0.81 -7.97
C THR A 80 -14.78 0.70 -9.31
N GLY A 81 -15.74 -0.21 -9.39
CA GLY A 81 -16.72 -0.32 -10.46
C GLY A 81 -18.12 0.09 -9.97
N THR A 82 -19.13 -0.02 -10.84
CA THR A 82 -20.50 0.38 -10.53
C THR A 82 -21.08 -0.34 -9.30
N ASP A 83 -20.78 -1.63 -9.16
CA ASP A 83 -21.44 -2.51 -8.18
C ASP A 83 -20.50 -2.99 -7.06
N GLY A 84 -19.29 -2.42 -6.97
CA GLY A 84 -18.34 -2.83 -5.94
C GLY A 84 -16.90 -2.37 -6.17
N ASN A 85 -16.04 -2.85 -5.28
CA ASN A 85 -14.61 -2.55 -5.26
C ASN A 85 -13.80 -3.83 -5.37
N VAL A 86 -12.60 -3.73 -5.93
CA VAL A 86 -11.58 -4.78 -5.88
C VAL A 86 -10.28 -4.21 -5.38
N GLN A 87 -9.46 -5.05 -4.77
CA GLN A 87 -8.14 -4.68 -4.29
C GLN A 87 -7.06 -5.63 -4.83
N SER A 88 -5.82 -5.14 -4.90
CA SER A 88 -4.66 -5.95 -5.23
C SER A 88 -3.45 -5.52 -4.41
N ILE A 89 -2.70 -6.50 -3.90
CA ILE A 89 -1.41 -6.25 -3.25
C ILE A 89 -0.29 -6.82 -4.11
N ARG A 90 0.70 -6.00 -4.47
CA ARG A 90 1.92 -6.41 -5.20
C ARG A 90 3.12 -5.66 -4.63
N LYS A 91 4.33 -6.21 -4.81
CA LYS A 91 5.56 -5.48 -4.45
C LYS A 91 5.74 -4.21 -5.29
N GLN A 92 5.32 -4.24 -6.55
CA GLN A 92 5.45 -3.11 -7.47
C GLN A 92 4.14 -2.29 -7.57
N PRO A 93 4.19 -0.96 -7.37
CA PRO A 93 3.03 -0.07 -7.49
C PRO A 93 2.22 -0.20 -8.78
N GLY A 94 2.90 -0.26 -9.93
CA GLY A 94 2.26 -0.38 -11.24
C GLY A 94 1.51 -1.71 -11.41
N GLU A 95 2.12 -2.81 -10.97
CA GLU A 95 1.50 -4.14 -11.02
C GLU A 95 0.27 -4.22 -10.11
N ALA A 96 0.33 -3.63 -8.91
CA ALA A 96 -0.83 -3.57 -8.01
C ALA A 96 -2.00 -2.85 -8.69
N ARG A 97 -1.75 -1.66 -9.26
CA ARG A 97 -2.76 -0.89 -10.00
C ARG A 97 -3.35 -1.70 -11.14
N ASP A 98 -2.49 -2.27 -11.99
CA ASP A 98 -2.93 -2.92 -13.21
C ASP A 98 -3.71 -4.21 -12.90
N ALA A 99 -3.30 -4.95 -11.86
CA ALA A 99 -4.02 -6.10 -11.36
C ALA A 99 -5.40 -5.71 -10.78
N ALA A 100 -5.47 -4.66 -9.95
CA ALA A 100 -6.74 -4.17 -9.41
C ALA A 100 -7.70 -3.74 -10.54
N LEU A 101 -7.23 -2.98 -11.53
CA LEU A 101 -8.05 -2.60 -12.69
C LEU A 101 -8.49 -3.81 -13.52
N LYS A 102 -7.59 -4.77 -13.76
CA LYS A 102 -7.90 -6.00 -14.50
C LYS A 102 -8.99 -6.80 -13.80
N ASP A 103 -8.87 -7.01 -12.50
CA ASP A 103 -9.85 -7.78 -11.73
C ASP A 103 -11.18 -7.04 -11.57
N CYS A 104 -11.14 -5.70 -11.50
CA CYS A 104 -12.35 -4.89 -11.51
C CYS A 104 -13.12 -5.13 -12.81
N ARG A 105 -12.45 -4.99 -13.96
CA ARG A 105 -13.08 -5.12 -15.29
C ARG A 105 -13.66 -6.49 -15.57
N LYS A 106 -13.17 -7.54 -14.89
CA LYS A 106 -13.75 -8.89 -14.95
C LYS A 106 -15.08 -8.99 -14.21
N ARG A 107 -15.28 -8.19 -13.16
CA ARG A 107 -16.41 -8.31 -12.23
C ARG A 107 -17.46 -7.22 -12.40
N TYR A 108 -17.03 -6.00 -12.75
CA TYR A 108 -17.85 -4.80 -12.70
C TYR A 108 -17.70 -3.96 -13.97
N LYS A 109 -18.74 -3.18 -14.26
CA LYS A 109 -18.70 -2.12 -15.28
C LYS A 109 -18.15 -0.82 -14.68
N GLY A 110 -17.76 0.13 -15.54
CA GLY A 110 -17.38 1.48 -15.10
C GLY A 110 -16.11 1.56 -14.23
N CYS A 111 -15.25 0.54 -14.30
CA CYS A 111 -14.08 0.44 -13.44
C CYS A 111 -13.11 1.61 -13.56
N SER A 112 -12.77 2.20 -12.42
CA SER A 112 -11.79 3.27 -12.29
C SER A 112 -10.82 2.98 -11.15
N PHE A 113 -9.60 3.51 -11.26
CA PHE A 113 -8.62 3.40 -10.20
C PHE A 113 -8.89 4.45 -9.12
N THR A 114 -8.97 4.02 -7.87
CA THR A 114 -9.46 4.86 -6.78
C THR A 114 -8.31 5.34 -5.89
N ALA A 115 -7.48 4.42 -5.38
CA ALA A 115 -6.43 4.71 -4.41
C ALA A 115 -5.24 3.76 -4.54
N LEU A 116 -4.07 4.25 -4.15
CA LEU A 116 -2.84 3.48 -3.96
C LEU A 116 -2.30 3.76 -2.55
N TYR A 117 -1.94 2.71 -1.83
CA TYR A 117 -1.25 2.81 -0.54
C TYR A 117 0.09 2.08 -0.63
N TRP A 118 1.11 2.61 0.04
CA TRP A 118 2.38 1.92 0.21
C TRP A 118 2.50 1.49 1.65
N GLU A 119 2.53 0.18 1.86
CA GLU A 119 2.96 -0.37 3.14
C GLU A 119 4.47 -0.54 3.06
N PRO A 120 5.27 0.20 3.86
CA PRO A 120 6.72 0.03 3.85
C PRO A 120 7.17 -1.31 4.43
N GLY A 121 6.27 -2.08 5.04
CA GLY A 121 6.63 -3.25 5.82
C GLY A 121 7.60 -2.90 6.94
N GLY A 122 8.27 -3.93 7.43
CA GLY A 122 9.29 -3.84 8.46
C GLY A 122 9.28 -5.12 9.26
N ARG A 123 10.42 -5.48 9.81
CA ARG A 123 10.53 -6.71 10.60
C ARG A 123 10.94 -6.37 12.02
N TRP A 124 10.40 -7.14 12.95
CA TRP A 124 10.81 -7.15 14.33
C TRP A 124 12.14 -7.91 14.47
N ALA A 125 13.01 -7.36 15.31
CA ALA A 125 14.17 -8.02 15.84
C ALA A 125 14.09 -8.05 17.36
N ALA A 126 14.72 -9.05 17.95
CA ALA A 126 14.95 -9.14 19.37
C ALA A 126 16.38 -9.61 19.61
N TRP A 127 17.01 -9.08 20.65
CA TRP A 127 18.33 -9.54 21.06
C TRP A 127 18.26 -9.98 22.51
N ALA A 128 18.75 -11.18 22.76
CA ALA A 128 18.90 -11.74 24.09
C ALA A 128 20.36 -11.68 24.51
N VAL A 129 20.62 -11.20 25.73
CA VAL A 129 21.95 -11.27 26.34
C VAL A 129 21.85 -11.98 27.68
N ALA A 130 22.75 -12.93 27.91
CA ALA A 130 22.91 -13.61 29.18
C ALA A 130 24.19 -13.11 29.84
N THR A 131 24.09 -12.61 31.07
CA THR A 131 25.25 -12.15 31.83
C THR A 131 25.36 -12.85 33.18
N THR A 132 26.59 -13.02 33.68
CA THR A 132 26.83 -13.42 35.07
C THR A 132 26.42 -12.30 36.03
N ALA A 133 26.40 -12.59 37.34
CA ALA A 133 26.18 -11.57 38.37
C ALA A 133 27.25 -10.46 38.36
N ALA A 134 28.46 -10.77 37.87
CA ALA A 134 29.54 -9.79 37.68
C ALA A 134 29.39 -8.95 36.40
N GLY A 135 28.36 -9.21 35.60
CA GLY A 135 28.11 -8.50 34.33
C GLY A 135 28.87 -9.06 33.13
N GLU A 136 29.52 -10.22 33.27
CA GLU A 136 30.25 -10.84 32.16
C GLU A 136 29.28 -11.46 31.16
N LEU A 137 29.46 -11.19 29.87
CA LEU A 137 28.65 -11.76 28.81
C LEU A 137 28.93 -13.27 28.67
N VAL A 138 27.89 -14.07 28.79
CA VAL A 138 27.92 -15.54 28.70
C VAL A 138 27.42 -16.02 27.34
N HIS A 139 26.33 -15.42 26.86
CA HIS A 139 25.68 -15.78 25.62
C HIS A 139 24.96 -14.56 25.06
N GLU A 140 24.86 -14.51 23.73
CA GLU A 140 24.01 -13.57 23.03
C GLU A 140 23.26 -14.32 21.93
N HIS A 141 22.05 -13.87 21.61
CA HIS A 141 21.33 -14.32 20.44
C HIS A 141 20.55 -13.17 19.80
N PHE A 142 20.68 -13.02 18.48
CA PHE A 142 19.95 -12.04 17.70
C PHE A 142 18.89 -12.70 16.80
N ALA A 143 17.63 -12.62 17.22
CA ALA A 143 16.48 -13.04 16.43
C ALA A 143 16.05 -11.87 15.53
N HIS A 144 16.06 -12.05 14.22
CA HIS A 144 15.74 -10.99 13.27
C HIS A 144 14.74 -11.47 12.21
N ALA A 145 14.20 -10.54 11.44
CA ALA A 145 13.29 -10.82 10.35
C ALA A 145 11.91 -11.40 10.75
N PHE A 146 11.39 -11.06 11.93
CA PHE A 146 10.07 -11.51 12.40
C PHE A 146 8.93 -10.58 12.00
N GLN A 147 7.74 -11.13 11.83
CA GLN A 147 6.52 -10.36 11.51
C GLN A 147 5.83 -9.78 12.76
N SER A 148 6.19 -10.23 13.96
CA SER A 148 5.61 -9.76 15.22
C SER A 148 6.67 -9.65 16.31
N GLU A 149 6.46 -8.72 17.26
CA GLU A 149 7.32 -8.55 18.43
C GLU A 149 7.37 -9.83 19.27
N ALA A 150 6.19 -10.43 19.51
CA ALA A 150 6.08 -11.65 20.31
C ALA A 150 6.89 -12.81 19.72
N GLY A 151 6.86 -12.99 18.40
CA GLY A 151 7.65 -14.01 17.71
C GLY A 151 9.16 -13.77 17.87
N ALA A 152 9.62 -12.55 17.64
CA ALA A 152 11.03 -12.19 17.82
C ALA A 152 11.50 -12.43 19.26
N ARG A 153 10.72 -11.94 20.24
CA ARG A 153 10.98 -12.07 21.67
C ARG A 153 11.06 -13.53 22.11
N GLN A 154 10.10 -14.34 21.66
CA GLN A 154 10.04 -15.76 22.00
C GLN A 154 11.25 -16.52 21.48
N GLU A 155 11.64 -16.29 20.22
CA GLU A 155 12.80 -16.95 19.64
C GLU A 155 14.09 -16.56 20.36
N ALA A 156 14.33 -15.26 20.57
CA ALA A 156 15.53 -14.79 21.26
C ALA A 156 15.63 -15.32 22.70
N LEU A 157 14.52 -15.29 23.45
CA LEU A 157 14.49 -15.77 24.83
C LEU A 157 14.68 -17.29 24.90
N SER A 158 14.05 -18.04 23.99
CA SER A 158 14.16 -19.50 23.95
C SER A 158 15.59 -19.94 23.66
N ALA A 159 16.22 -19.36 22.63
CA ALA A 159 17.61 -19.64 22.27
C ALA A 159 18.56 -19.33 23.43
N CYS A 160 18.40 -18.16 24.06
CA CYS A 160 19.23 -17.76 25.19
C CYS A 160 19.06 -18.69 26.40
N THR A 161 17.81 -18.99 26.78
CA THR A 161 17.51 -19.86 27.92
C THR A 161 18.07 -21.26 27.72
N ALA A 162 17.95 -21.80 26.50
CA ALA A 162 18.52 -23.10 26.15
C ALA A 162 20.05 -23.11 26.27
N ALA A 163 20.73 -22.02 25.88
CA ALA A 163 22.18 -21.90 25.94
C ALA A 163 22.76 -21.80 27.36
N VAL A 164 21.96 -21.32 28.33
CA VAL A 164 22.41 -21.11 29.72
C VAL A 164 21.76 -22.05 30.73
N LYS A 165 21.03 -23.08 30.27
CA LYS A 165 20.27 -24.01 31.13
C LYS A 165 21.10 -24.65 32.26
N ASP A 166 22.39 -24.91 32.01
CA ASP A 166 23.31 -25.56 32.96
C ASP A 166 24.21 -24.56 33.71
N ARG A 167 23.88 -23.26 33.66
CA ARG A 167 24.67 -22.17 34.27
C ARG A 167 23.84 -21.45 35.34
N PRO A 168 23.87 -21.91 36.61
CA PRO A 168 23.10 -21.29 37.68
C PRO A 168 23.55 -19.84 37.92
N GLY A 169 22.59 -18.95 38.18
CA GLY A 169 22.85 -17.53 38.42
C GLY A 169 23.07 -16.68 37.17
N VAL A 170 22.97 -17.28 35.96
CA VAL A 170 22.93 -16.55 34.70
C VAL A 170 21.47 -16.34 34.30
N SER A 171 21.11 -15.10 33.95
CA SER A 171 19.76 -14.77 33.48
C SER A 171 19.80 -14.13 32.10
N CYS A 172 18.81 -14.46 31.27
CA CYS A 172 18.63 -13.87 29.95
C CYS A 172 17.80 -12.59 30.06
N LYS A 173 18.30 -11.50 29.50
CA LYS A 173 17.55 -10.27 29.26
C LYS A 173 17.27 -10.17 27.77
N VAL A 174 16.05 -9.82 27.41
CA VAL A 174 15.63 -9.63 26.01
C VAL A 174 15.05 -8.25 25.84
N ASP A 175 15.54 -7.59 24.80
CA ASP A 175 14.97 -6.35 24.29
C ASP A 175 14.51 -6.59 22.84
N THR A 176 13.53 -5.79 22.42
CA THR A 176 12.87 -5.89 21.12
C THR A 176 12.97 -4.55 20.39
N HIS A 177 13.07 -4.60 19.06
CA HIS A 177 13.08 -3.42 18.23
C HIS A 177 12.40 -3.67 16.89
N TRP A 178 11.58 -2.73 16.46
CA TRP A 178 11.03 -2.72 15.11
C TRP A 178 11.89 -1.86 14.20
N GLY A 179 12.11 -2.32 12.98
CA GLY A 179 12.77 -1.53 11.96
C GLY A 179 14.26 -1.84 11.81
N LYS A 180 15.01 -0.88 11.25
CA LYS A 180 16.39 -1.13 10.83
C LYS A 180 17.30 -1.25 12.04
N LEU A 181 17.96 -2.39 12.16
CA LEU A 181 18.89 -2.66 13.25
C LEU A 181 20.05 -3.51 12.75
N THR A 182 21.26 -3.15 13.13
CA THR A 182 22.48 -3.93 12.91
C THR A 182 22.96 -4.42 14.27
N HIS A 183 23.07 -5.74 14.40
CA HIS A 183 23.75 -6.42 15.48
C HIS A 183 25.16 -6.83 15.01
N ALA A 184 26.18 -6.60 15.84
CA ALA A 184 27.52 -7.07 15.55
C ALA A 184 28.19 -7.66 16.79
N VAL A 185 29.03 -8.65 16.56
CA VAL A 185 29.83 -9.32 17.58
C VAL A 185 31.30 -9.22 17.21
N ALA A 186 32.12 -8.77 18.16
CA ALA A 186 33.57 -8.85 18.04
C ALA A 186 34.13 -9.68 19.18
N ARG A 187 35.10 -10.54 18.87
CA ARG A 187 35.68 -11.48 19.82
C ARG A 187 37.19 -11.40 19.83
N SER A 188 37.74 -11.63 21.01
CA SER A 188 39.15 -11.91 21.31
C SER A 188 39.23 -13.18 22.16
N PRO A 189 40.42 -13.77 22.38
CA PRO A 189 40.56 -14.91 23.28
C PRO A 189 40.01 -14.66 24.70
N SER A 190 40.13 -13.44 25.23
CA SER A 190 39.68 -13.12 26.59
C SER A 190 38.34 -12.40 26.72
N TYR A 191 37.75 -11.92 25.63
CA TYR A 191 36.58 -11.02 25.70
C TYR A 191 35.70 -11.09 24.45
N THR A 192 34.39 -10.98 24.65
CA THR A 192 33.37 -10.85 23.60
C THR A 192 32.61 -9.55 23.79
N ALA A 193 32.62 -8.69 22.77
CA ALA A 193 31.84 -7.48 22.68
C ALA A 193 30.63 -7.70 21.77
N VAL A 194 29.50 -7.12 22.17
CA VAL A 194 28.27 -7.10 21.36
C VAL A 194 27.78 -5.66 21.29
N HIS A 195 27.33 -5.24 20.12
CA HIS A 195 26.68 -3.95 19.95
C HIS A 195 25.49 -4.05 19.00
N VAL A 196 24.49 -3.22 19.26
CA VAL A 196 23.24 -3.15 18.50
C VAL A 196 22.91 -1.68 18.25
N SER A 197 22.75 -1.28 16.99
CA SER A 197 22.37 0.09 16.63
C SER A 197 21.64 0.15 15.28
N ALA A 198 21.04 1.29 14.92
CA ALA A 198 20.37 1.47 13.63
C ALA A 198 21.33 1.64 12.44
N ARG A 199 22.63 1.88 12.70
CA ARG A 199 23.63 2.22 11.70
C ARG A 199 24.79 1.23 11.73
N ARG A 200 24.92 0.46 10.66
CA ARG A 200 25.94 -0.59 10.53
C ARG A 200 27.37 -0.13 10.85
N GLN A 201 27.81 0.99 10.29
CA GLN A 201 29.16 1.52 10.52
C GLN A 201 29.39 1.88 11.99
N GLU A 202 28.39 2.46 12.67
CA GLU A 202 28.47 2.77 14.09
C GLU A 202 28.52 1.49 14.92
N THR A 203 27.72 0.48 14.57
CA THR A 203 27.74 -0.83 15.25
C THR A 203 29.09 -1.51 15.13
N GLU A 204 29.65 -1.61 13.93
CA GLU A 204 30.95 -2.24 13.69
C GLU A 204 32.09 -1.50 14.40
N ALA A 205 32.09 -0.17 14.37
CA ALA A 205 33.09 0.64 15.07
C ALA A 205 32.97 0.48 16.59
N ALA A 206 31.76 0.59 17.13
CA ALA A 206 31.50 0.50 18.57
C ALA A 206 31.86 -0.89 19.14
N VAL A 207 31.50 -1.97 18.44
CA VAL A 207 31.81 -3.33 18.92
C VAL A 207 33.32 -3.61 18.89
N MET A 208 34.01 -3.15 17.84
CA MET A 208 35.47 -3.30 17.74
C MET A 208 36.21 -2.45 18.79
N GLN A 209 35.74 -1.24 19.05
CA GLN A 209 36.26 -0.38 20.10
C GLN A 209 36.05 -1.00 21.48
N ALA A 210 34.84 -1.48 21.79
CA ALA A 210 34.52 -2.12 23.06
C ALA A 210 35.36 -3.38 23.29
N CYS A 211 35.57 -4.19 22.25
CA CYS A 211 36.45 -5.36 22.31
C CYS A 211 37.88 -4.93 22.66
N ARG A 212 38.48 -4.02 21.88
CA ARG A 212 39.88 -3.59 22.08
C ARG A 212 40.11 -2.96 23.46
N ALA A 213 39.12 -2.24 23.99
CA ALA A 213 39.21 -1.60 25.29
C ALA A 213 39.17 -2.60 26.47
N SER A 214 38.57 -3.78 26.28
CA SER A 214 38.30 -4.75 27.36
C SER A 214 39.13 -6.04 27.24
N SER A 215 39.73 -6.29 26.08
CA SER A 215 40.62 -7.42 25.84
C SER A 215 41.94 -7.29 26.60
N LYS A 216 42.55 -8.43 26.94
CA LYS A 216 43.87 -8.47 27.58
C LYS A 216 44.97 -7.94 26.64
N PRO A 217 46.07 -7.37 27.16
CA PRO A 217 47.21 -6.98 26.33
C PRO A 217 47.73 -8.14 25.48
N GLY A 218 47.88 -7.91 24.18
CA GLY A 218 48.32 -8.93 23.21
C GLY A 218 47.18 -9.67 22.50
N ASP A 219 45.95 -9.59 23.01
CA ASP A 219 44.80 -10.15 22.32
C ASP A 219 44.44 -9.32 21.08
N HIS A 220 44.09 -10.02 19.99
CA HIS A 220 43.59 -9.41 18.77
C HIS A 220 42.07 -9.56 18.70
N CYS A 221 41.37 -8.43 18.63
CA CYS A 221 39.93 -8.39 18.37
C CYS A 221 39.64 -8.60 16.88
N LYS A 222 38.68 -9.47 16.59
CA LYS A 222 38.15 -9.71 15.25
C LYS A 222 36.63 -9.53 15.26
N LEU A 223 36.10 -8.86 14.23
CA LEU A 223 34.68 -8.83 13.95
C LEU A 223 34.24 -10.23 13.51
N GLU A 224 33.42 -10.88 14.33
CA GLU A 224 33.00 -12.28 14.14
C GLU A 224 31.73 -12.37 13.29
N SER A 225 30.73 -11.55 13.60
CA SER A 225 29.46 -11.53 12.88
C SER A 225 28.89 -10.11 12.80
N VAL A 226 28.14 -9.85 11.72
CA VAL A 226 27.31 -8.66 11.53
C VAL A 226 26.02 -9.11 10.89
N THR A 227 24.89 -8.88 11.57
CA THR A 227 23.56 -9.28 11.13
C THR A 227 22.67 -8.07 11.05
N ASP A 228 22.02 -7.89 9.90
CA ASP A 228 21.13 -6.76 9.63
C ASP A 228 19.66 -7.21 9.67
N ASN A 229 18.87 -6.58 10.53
CA ASN A 229 17.42 -6.56 10.40
C ASN A 229 17.03 -5.45 9.43
N GLN A 230 16.46 -5.83 8.29
CA GLN A 230 15.96 -4.87 7.32
C GLN A 230 14.74 -4.17 7.91
N GLY A 231 14.80 -2.84 8.00
CA GLY A 231 13.68 -2.03 8.46
C GLY A 231 12.60 -1.86 7.39
N ALA A 232 11.77 -0.85 7.58
CA ALA A 232 10.83 -0.40 6.56
C ALA A 232 11.53 -0.17 5.20
N LEU A 233 10.91 -0.68 4.13
CA LEU A 233 11.32 -0.37 2.77
C LEU A 233 10.88 1.05 2.42
N ALA A 234 11.79 1.80 1.78
CA ALA A 234 11.47 3.08 1.20
C ALA A 234 10.34 2.95 0.18
N VAL A 235 9.52 4.00 0.08
CA VAL A 235 8.50 4.11 -0.97
C VAL A 235 9.21 4.08 -2.34
N PRO A 236 8.85 3.15 -3.25
CA PRO A 236 9.47 3.10 -4.57
C PRO A 236 9.13 4.36 -5.36
N ALA A 237 10.09 4.94 -6.11
CA ALA A 237 9.84 6.10 -6.97
C ALA A 237 8.70 5.86 -8.00
N ALA A 238 8.44 4.60 -8.36
CA ALA A 238 7.31 4.22 -9.20
C ALA A 238 5.94 4.52 -8.55
N PHE A 239 5.86 4.61 -7.23
CA PHE A 239 4.64 4.93 -6.49
C PHE A 239 4.12 6.32 -6.85
N ASP A 240 4.96 7.35 -6.71
CA ASP A 240 4.60 8.74 -7.02
C ASP A 240 4.18 8.89 -8.49
N LYS A 241 4.88 8.19 -9.38
CA LYS A 241 4.52 8.15 -10.81
C LYS A 241 3.11 7.60 -11.02
N VAL A 242 2.73 6.52 -10.32
CA VAL A 242 1.40 5.93 -10.43
C VAL A 242 0.33 6.85 -9.84
N VAL A 243 0.61 7.48 -8.69
CA VAL A 243 -0.31 8.45 -8.06
C VAL A 243 -0.55 9.64 -9.00
N ALA A 244 0.50 10.23 -9.55
CA ALA A 244 0.40 11.35 -10.49
C ALA A 244 -0.37 10.98 -11.77
N GLN A 245 -0.07 9.81 -12.35
CA GLN A 245 -0.80 9.31 -13.53
C GLN A 245 -2.30 9.13 -13.25
N SER A 246 -2.63 8.64 -12.06
CA SER A 246 -4.01 8.41 -11.62
C SER A 246 -4.76 9.73 -11.42
N ALA A 247 -4.12 10.73 -10.83
CA ALA A 247 -4.68 12.06 -10.66
C ALA A 247 -4.99 12.70 -12.03
N LEU A 248 -4.01 12.68 -12.95
CA LEU A 248 -4.20 13.18 -14.31
C LEU A 248 -5.33 12.47 -15.06
N ALA A 249 -5.46 11.14 -14.90
CA ALA A 249 -6.54 10.38 -15.52
C ALA A 249 -7.93 10.79 -14.96
N LYS A 250 -8.04 11.01 -13.65
CA LYS A 250 -9.27 11.51 -13.01
C LYS A 250 -9.63 12.90 -13.51
N GLU A 251 -8.66 13.82 -13.61
CA GLU A 251 -8.88 15.16 -14.15
C GLU A 251 -9.35 15.14 -15.61
N LYS A 252 -8.70 14.32 -16.46
CA LYS A 252 -9.12 14.15 -17.86
C LYS A 252 -10.54 13.60 -17.97
N ALA A 253 -10.91 12.63 -17.12
CA ALA A 253 -12.27 12.09 -17.09
C ALA A 253 -13.30 13.14 -16.63
N LEU A 254 -12.96 13.96 -15.64
CA LEU A 254 -13.81 15.06 -15.18
C LEU A 254 -13.97 16.14 -16.26
N ALA A 255 -12.88 16.51 -16.94
CA ALA A 255 -12.90 17.46 -18.04
C ALA A 255 -13.74 16.97 -19.22
N ALA A 256 -13.66 15.67 -19.56
CA ALA A 256 -14.50 15.07 -20.60
C ALA A 256 -16.00 15.12 -20.24
N ARG A 257 -16.36 14.97 -18.96
CA ARG A 257 -17.75 15.11 -18.48
C ARG A 257 -18.24 16.56 -18.49
N ARG A 258 -17.34 17.54 -18.34
CA ARG A 258 -17.68 18.96 -18.39
C ARG A 258 -17.87 19.49 -19.81
N LYS A 259 -17.34 18.81 -20.83
CA LYS A 259 -17.63 19.19 -22.21
C LYS A 259 -19.12 18.97 -22.45
N PRO A 260 -19.88 20.02 -22.84
CA PRO A 260 -21.26 19.84 -23.22
C PRO A 260 -21.30 18.80 -24.37
N PRO A 261 -22.35 17.96 -24.43
CA PRO A 261 -22.54 17.11 -25.59
C PRO A 261 -22.40 18.01 -26.82
N ALA A 262 -21.54 17.61 -27.76
CA ALA A 262 -21.46 18.30 -29.04
C ALA A 262 -22.91 18.48 -29.51
N PRO A 263 -23.32 19.70 -29.92
CA PRO A 263 -24.69 19.93 -30.34
C PRO A 263 -25.02 18.80 -31.31
N SER A 264 -26.00 17.96 -30.94
CA SER A 264 -26.54 17.01 -31.89
C SER A 264 -26.84 17.86 -33.11
N ALA A 265 -26.36 17.45 -34.28
CA ALA A 265 -26.78 18.10 -35.50
C ALA A 265 -28.30 18.05 -35.46
N GLN A 266 -28.93 19.16 -35.07
CA GLN A 266 -30.36 19.29 -35.06
C GLN A 266 -30.68 18.99 -36.51
N GLN A 267 -31.27 17.82 -36.77
CA GLN A 267 -32.08 17.67 -37.96
C GLN A 267 -33.07 18.81 -37.84
N GLN A 268 -32.76 19.92 -38.50
CA GLN A 268 -33.74 20.94 -38.78
C GLN A 268 -34.82 20.17 -39.52
N VAL A 269 -35.86 19.77 -38.79
CA VAL A 269 -37.10 19.35 -39.40
C VAL A 269 -37.56 20.60 -40.13
N LEU A 270 -37.12 20.72 -41.39
CA LEU A 270 -37.55 21.75 -42.30
C LEU A 270 -39.04 21.50 -42.46
N SER A 271 -39.86 22.22 -41.69
CA SER A 271 -41.28 22.30 -41.95
C SER A 271 -41.40 22.80 -43.38
N CYS A 272 -41.97 21.99 -44.26
CA CYS A 272 -42.12 22.33 -45.66
C CYS A 272 -43.55 22.06 -46.08
N THR A 273 -44.05 22.81 -47.06
CA THR A 273 -45.36 22.56 -47.64
C THR A 273 -45.15 22.01 -49.05
N ASN A 274 -45.72 20.85 -49.32
CA ASN A 274 -45.64 20.19 -50.62
C ASN A 274 -46.95 20.40 -51.39
N ARG A 275 -46.83 20.76 -52.67
CA ARG A 275 -47.95 20.78 -53.62
C ARG A 275 -47.58 19.93 -54.83
N CYS A 276 -48.37 18.89 -55.10
CA CYS A 276 -48.11 17.94 -56.18
C CYS A 276 -49.32 17.83 -57.12
N VAL A 277 -49.06 17.77 -58.42
CA VAL A 277 -50.06 17.52 -59.48
C VAL A 277 -49.47 16.53 -60.48
N ASN A 278 -50.09 15.36 -60.64
CA ASN A 278 -49.65 14.30 -61.56
C ASN A 278 -48.17 13.91 -61.41
N GLY A 279 -47.66 13.89 -60.18
CA GLY A 279 -46.27 13.56 -59.86
C GLY A 279 -45.29 14.72 -59.97
N SER A 280 -45.66 15.84 -60.60
CA SER A 280 -44.86 17.06 -60.56
C SER A 280 -45.10 17.77 -59.22
N CYS A 281 -44.07 17.91 -58.41
CA CYS A 281 -44.14 18.45 -57.06
C CYS A 281 -43.32 19.72 -56.92
N THR A 282 -43.86 20.67 -56.17
CA THR A 282 -43.13 21.84 -55.66
C THR A 282 -43.15 21.79 -54.14
N ARG A 283 -41.99 21.97 -53.51
CA ARG A 283 -41.86 22.15 -52.06
C ARG A 283 -41.48 23.59 -51.73
N SER A 284 -42.09 24.15 -50.69
CA SER A 284 -41.80 25.50 -50.20
C SER A 284 -41.30 25.45 -48.76
N PHE A 285 -40.25 26.20 -48.48
CA PHE A 285 -39.63 26.30 -47.16
C PHE A 285 -39.93 27.66 -46.50
N PRO A 286 -39.92 27.77 -45.15
CA PRO A 286 -40.18 29.02 -44.42
C PRO A 286 -39.22 30.16 -44.78
N ASN A 287 -38.03 29.83 -45.29
CA ASN A 287 -37.03 30.79 -45.75
C ASN A 287 -37.31 31.32 -47.19
N GLY A 288 -38.46 30.99 -47.79
CA GLY A 288 -38.85 31.42 -49.13
C GLY A 288 -38.24 30.60 -50.27
N ARG A 289 -37.38 29.61 -49.99
CA ARG A 289 -36.84 28.72 -51.02
C ARG A 289 -37.95 27.82 -51.57
N THR A 290 -37.95 27.61 -52.88
CA THR A 290 -38.83 26.65 -53.55
C THR A 290 -38.01 25.69 -54.41
N GLU A 291 -38.37 24.42 -54.39
CA GLU A 291 -37.71 23.38 -55.19
C GLU A 291 -38.75 22.56 -55.94
N ARG A 292 -38.47 22.25 -57.21
CA ARG A 292 -39.29 21.40 -58.06
C ARG A 292 -38.66 20.02 -58.17
N TRP A 293 -39.49 18.99 -58.09
CA TRP A 293 -39.05 17.60 -58.20
C TRP A 293 -40.18 16.72 -58.75
N GLN A 294 -39.82 15.58 -59.33
CA GLN A 294 -40.78 14.57 -59.76
C GLN A 294 -40.89 13.50 -58.68
N ALA A 295 -42.09 13.25 -58.15
CA ALA A 295 -42.32 12.19 -57.19
C ALA A 295 -41.99 10.82 -57.80
N PRO A 296 -41.42 9.86 -57.05
CA PRO A 296 -41.33 8.48 -57.53
C PRO A 296 -42.71 7.81 -57.44
N ARG A 297 -42.98 6.86 -58.35
CA ARG A 297 -44.13 5.97 -58.20
C ARG A 297 -43.75 4.85 -57.25
N VAL A 298 -44.62 4.60 -56.28
CA VAL A 298 -44.50 3.49 -55.32
C VAL A 298 -45.78 2.67 -55.40
N PHE A 299 -45.63 1.36 -55.39
CA PHE A 299 -46.77 0.46 -55.40
C PHE A 299 -47.46 0.49 -54.03
N ASP A 300 -48.76 0.81 -54.00
CA ASP A 300 -49.59 0.79 -52.79
C ASP A 300 -50.35 -0.56 -52.75
N PRO A 301 -49.92 -1.53 -51.92
CA PRO A 301 -50.54 -2.85 -51.88
C PRO A 301 -51.97 -2.84 -51.33
N LEU A 302 -52.39 -1.78 -50.62
CA LEU A 302 -53.77 -1.65 -50.14
C LEU A 302 -54.72 -1.22 -51.27
N LYS A 303 -54.22 -0.45 -52.24
CA LYS A 303 -54.99 0.01 -53.40
C LYS A 303 -54.74 -0.82 -54.65
N ASN A 304 -53.76 -1.72 -54.62
CA ASN A 304 -53.30 -2.51 -55.76
C ASN A 304 -52.98 -1.63 -57.00
N ASP A 305 -52.40 -0.44 -56.76
CA ASP A 305 -52.09 0.55 -57.80
C ASP A 305 -50.77 1.28 -57.50
N TRP A 306 -50.17 1.88 -58.52
CA TRP A 306 -48.95 2.68 -58.43
C TRP A 306 -49.27 4.15 -58.14
N VAL A 307 -49.05 4.58 -56.90
CA VAL A 307 -49.31 5.95 -56.44
C VAL A 307 -48.03 6.79 -56.42
N TRP A 308 -48.15 8.12 -56.49
CA TRP A 308 -47.00 9.02 -56.33
C TRP A 308 -46.67 9.19 -54.84
N ALA A 309 -45.42 8.95 -54.45
CA ALA A 309 -44.97 9.21 -53.08
C ALA A 309 -44.68 10.72 -52.89
N THR A 310 -45.64 11.44 -52.33
CA THR A 310 -45.62 12.91 -52.21
C THR A 310 -45.15 13.42 -50.84
N SER A 311 -44.93 12.52 -49.88
CA SER A 311 -44.52 12.82 -48.51
C SER A 311 -43.00 12.75 -48.34
N SER A 312 -42.28 13.80 -48.73
CA SER A 312 -40.92 14.00 -48.23
C SER A 312 -40.59 15.48 -48.08
N CYS A 313 -40.75 16.00 -46.86
CA CYS A 313 -39.84 17.04 -46.37
C CYS A 313 -38.58 16.28 -45.92
N GLY A 314 -37.76 15.91 -46.89
CA GLY A 314 -36.63 15.00 -46.66
C GLY A 314 -35.70 15.49 -45.54
N GLY A 315 -35.20 14.53 -44.78
CA GLY A 315 -33.81 14.14 -44.99
C GLY A 315 -33.77 13.19 -46.18
#